data_AF-A0A7H8KRL1-F1
#
_entry.id   AF-A0A7H8KRL1-F1
#
_cell.length_a   1.000
_cell.length_b   1.000
_cell.length_c   1.000
_cell.angle_alpha   90.00
_cell.angle_beta   90.00
_cell.angle_gamma   90.00
#
_symmetry.space_group_name_H-M   'P 1'
#
loop_
_entity.id
_entity.type
_entity.pdbx_description
1 polymer ?
#
loop_
_entity_poly.entity_id
_entity_poly.type
_entity_poly.pdbx_seq_one_letter_code
_entity_poly.pdbx_strand_id
1 'polypeptide(L)'
;MPLLVCGVVAVLLVGLALGSLHAGPALWAAALPLVAAAGALLAAVLVHTPHWTAGPPSGTPAACAAGALGAPALAGLAALAGASSARLWPTALAAVGVLLCGNGLRLLLRGLTWQATAAWLVPALLPIVLVGLPGFGFSLHAFYLDGFGLNREDAQIPALWQVIADAKALVVVAGPLVAVSLLGYARHLHAFRTLGGVSVAALLLLVAFAGAVVLYQTQVIAPAAHAAGTARQQARAGRQPAPYFGIAPRRVCLRPVGEAGWDGAAPVAEHPYLVFPAAGDWAALWDVRTGETVNVKREQYRISDSTAPGC
;
A
#
# COMPACT_ATOMS: atom_id res chain seq x y z
N MET A 1 -22.02 21.37 -14.06
CA MET A 1 -20.54 21.29 -13.99
C MET A 1 -19.97 21.06 -12.58
N PRO A 2 -20.31 21.80 -11.50
CA PRO A 2 -19.73 21.54 -10.16
C PRO A 2 -20.20 20.21 -9.53
N LEU A 3 -21.47 19.84 -9.74
CA LEU A 3 -22.05 18.57 -9.28
C LEU A 3 -21.38 17.32 -9.86
N LEU A 4 -20.72 17.45 -11.01
CA LEU A 4 -20.14 16.34 -11.79
C LEU A 4 -18.73 16.00 -11.30
N VAL A 5 -17.94 17.02 -10.98
CA VAL A 5 -16.67 16.89 -10.26
C VAL A 5 -16.95 16.35 -8.85
N CYS A 6 -17.97 16.86 -8.16
CA CYS A 6 -18.39 16.33 -6.86
C CYS A 6 -18.82 14.86 -6.92
N GLY A 7 -19.48 14.40 -7.99
CA GLY A 7 -19.92 13.00 -8.14
C GLY A 7 -18.77 12.02 -8.37
N VAL A 8 -17.82 12.34 -9.26
CA VAL A 8 -16.62 11.51 -9.49
C VAL A 8 -15.73 11.49 -8.26
N VAL A 9 -15.55 12.65 -7.63
CA VAL A 9 -14.81 12.79 -6.37
C VAL A 9 -15.51 12.02 -5.26
N ALA A 10 -16.84 12.07 -5.15
CA ALA A 10 -17.58 11.29 -4.17
C ALA A 10 -17.45 9.77 -4.41
N VAL A 11 -17.53 9.29 -5.65
CA VAL A 11 -17.38 7.85 -5.96
C VAL A 11 -15.96 7.35 -5.67
N LEU A 12 -14.94 8.15 -5.98
CA LEU A 12 -13.54 7.82 -5.71
C LEU A 12 -13.20 7.93 -4.22
N LEU A 13 -13.72 8.94 -3.53
CA LEU A 13 -13.58 9.09 -2.07
C LEU A 13 -14.35 8.01 -1.33
N VAL A 14 -15.51 7.58 -1.82
CA VAL A 14 -16.27 6.44 -1.27
C VAL A 14 -15.55 5.13 -1.54
N GLY A 15 -14.95 4.93 -2.71
CA GLY A 15 -14.08 3.78 -2.97
C GLY A 15 -12.83 3.75 -2.09
N LEU A 16 -12.22 4.91 -1.82
CA LEU A 16 -11.08 5.07 -0.91
C LEU A 16 -11.47 4.88 0.56
N ALA A 17 -12.63 5.40 0.98
CA ALA A 17 -13.17 5.28 2.33
C ALA A 17 -13.67 3.86 2.62
N LEU A 18 -14.24 3.17 1.63
CA LEU A 18 -14.62 1.76 1.75
C LEU A 18 -13.39 0.86 1.73
N GLY A 19 -12.31 1.28 1.06
CA GLY A 19 -11.04 0.55 1.08
C GLY A 19 -10.20 0.71 2.35
N SER A 20 -10.45 1.76 3.13
CA SER A 20 -9.81 1.97 4.44
C SER A 20 -10.57 1.34 5.61
N LEU A 21 -11.84 0.98 5.41
CA LEU A 21 -12.60 0.18 6.37
C LEU A 21 -12.14 -1.28 6.28
N HIS A 22 -11.83 -1.91 7.43
CA HIS A 22 -11.69 -3.37 7.58
C HIS A 22 -13.06 -4.06 7.38
N ALA A 23 -13.73 -3.73 6.29
CA ALA A 23 -15.03 -4.22 5.92
C ALA A 23 -14.85 -5.60 5.30
N GLY A 24 -15.56 -6.60 5.82
CA GLY A 24 -15.50 -7.96 5.33
C GLY A 24 -15.77 -8.07 3.82
N PRO A 25 -15.37 -9.17 3.16
CA PRO A 25 -15.43 -9.33 1.71
C PRO A 25 -16.81 -9.05 1.09
N ALA A 26 -17.89 -9.20 1.87
CA ALA A 26 -19.26 -8.87 1.47
C ALA A 26 -19.50 -7.38 1.19
N LEU A 27 -18.86 -6.47 1.95
CA LEU A 27 -18.99 -5.02 1.75
C LEU A 27 -18.25 -4.57 0.49
N TRP A 28 -17.10 -5.16 0.20
CA TRP A 28 -16.38 -4.96 -1.06
C TRP A 28 -17.16 -5.47 -2.27
N ALA A 29 -17.80 -6.63 -2.14
CA ALA A 29 -18.66 -7.20 -3.17
C ALA A 29 -19.91 -6.34 -3.44
N ALA A 30 -20.39 -5.56 -2.47
CA ALA A 30 -21.48 -4.60 -2.64
C ALA A 30 -21.01 -3.23 -3.14
N ALA A 31 -19.82 -2.79 -2.76
CA ALA A 31 -19.24 -1.49 -3.13
C ALA A 31 -18.77 -1.44 -4.59
N LEU A 32 -18.12 -2.50 -5.06
CA LEU A 32 -17.61 -2.61 -6.44
C LEU A 32 -18.69 -2.47 -7.53
N PRO A 33 -19.87 -3.12 -7.45
CA PRO A 33 -20.95 -2.90 -8.41
C PRO A 33 -21.47 -1.47 -8.40
N LEU A 34 -21.57 -0.84 -7.22
CA LEU A 34 -22.04 0.54 -7.10
C LEU A 34 -21.04 1.54 -7.70
N VAL A 35 -19.74 1.33 -7.46
CA VAL A 35 -18.67 2.15 -8.03
C VAL A 35 -18.55 1.92 -9.55
N ALA A 36 -18.69 0.68 -10.02
CA ALA A 36 -18.68 0.34 -11.44
C ALA A 36 -19.93 0.87 -12.16
N ALA A 37 -21.11 0.75 -11.55
CA ALA A 37 -22.36 1.30 -12.09
C ALA A 37 -22.34 2.83 -12.11
N ALA A 38 -21.86 3.47 -11.05
CA ALA A 38 -21.69 4.92 -11.01
C ALA A 38 -20.66 5.40 -12.03
N GLY A 39 -19.55 4.69 -12.19
CA GLY A 39 -18.52 4.96 -13.20
C GLY A 39 -19.03 4.75 -14.64
N ALA A 40 -19.84 3.71 -14.87
CA ALA A 40 -20.47 3.44 -16.17
C ALA A 40 -21.56 4.47 -16.51
N LEU A 41 -22.38 4.88 -15.54
CA LEU A 41 -23.36 5.96 -15.69
C LEU A 41 -22.67 7.29 -15.98
N LEU A 42 -21.58 7.60 -15.27
CA LEU A 42 -20.77 8.79 -15.53
C LEU A 42 -20.13 8.72 -16.93
N ALA A 43 -19.55 7.58 -17.33
CA ALA A 43 -18.98 7.41 -18.65
C ALA A 43 -20.05 7.52 -19.77
N ALA A 44 -21.23 6.95 -19.56
CA ALA A 44 -22.36 7.06 -20.48
C ALA A 44 -22.84 8.51 -20.62
N VAL A 45 -22.95 9.25 -19.52
CA VAL A 45 -23.31 10.68 -19.54
C VAL A 45 -22.19 11.53 -20.17
N LEU A 46 -20.91 11.22 -19.95
CA LEU A 46 -19.76 11.98 -20.45
C LEU A 46 -19.46 11.78 -21.93
N VAL A 47 -19.55 10.54 -22.42
CA VAL A 47 -19.49 10.25 -23.87
C VAL A 47 -20.77 10.76 -24.54
N HIS A 48 -21.85 10.69 -23.77
CA HIS A 48 -23.21 11.16 -23.94
C HIS A 48 -23.40 12.63 -24.40
N THR A 49 -22.96 13.56 -23.55
CA THR A 49 -23.43 14.97 -23.55
C THR A 49 -23.21 15.79 -24.83
N PRO A 50 -22.13 15.64 -25.64
CA PRO A 50 -21.94 16.50 -26.80
C PRO A 50 -22.80 16.12 -28.04
N HIS A 51 -23.45 14.96 -28.06
CA HIS A 51 -24.30 14.55 -29.19
C HIS A 51 -25.80 14.61 -28.90
N TRP A 52 -26.23 14.94 -27.69
CA TRP A 52 -27.64 15.18 -27.38
C TRP A 52 -28.14 16.50 -28.00
N THR A 53 -27.21 17.34 -28.46
CA THR A 53 -27.50 18.58 -29.18
C THR A 53 -27.39 18.44 -30.70
N ALA A 54 -27.04 17.27 -31.25
CA ALA A 54 -26.86 17.10 -32.70
C ALA A 54 -27.26 15.69 -33.21
N GLY A 55 -28.52 15.54 -33.62
CA GLY A 55 -28.98 14.50 -34.57
C GLY A 55 -29.60 13.21 -33.99
N PRO A 56 -30.52 12.54 -34.71
CA PRO A 56 -31.26 11.39 -34.20
C PRO A 56 -30.40 10.11 -34.20
N PRO A 57 -30.45 9.26 -33.16
CA PRO A 57 -29.51 8.17 -33.02
C PRO A 57 -30.10 6.81 -33.44
N SER A 58 -29.42 6.09 -34.34
CA SER A 58 -29.80 4.72 -34.72
C SER A 58 -28.92 3.61 -34.10
N GLY A 59 -28.09 3.93 -33.09
CA GLY A 59 -27.22 2.94 -32.43
C GLY A 59 -26.99 3.12 -30.92
N THR A 60 -27.55 4.16 -30.30
CA THR A 60 -27.35 4.51 -28.88
C THR A 60 -27.97 3.58 -27.84
N PRO A 61 -29.12 2.89 -28.06
CA PRO A 61 -29.70 2.07 -27.00
C PRO A 61 -28.90 0.78 -26.75
N ALA A 62 -28.23 0.23 -27.77
CA ALA A 62 -27.47 -1.02 -27.67
C ALA A 62 -26.17 -0.86 -26.87
N ALA A 63 -25.45 0.26 -27.03
CA ALA A 63 -24.22 0.52 -26.29
C ALA A 63 -24.48 0.92 -24.82
N CYS A 64 -25.56 1.68 -24.57
CA CYS A 64 -26.00 1.97 -23.20
C CYS A 64 -26.52 0.71 -22.50
N ALA A 65 -27.25 -0.16 -23.21
CA ALA A 65 -27.67 -1.46 -22.67
C ALA A 65 -26.46 -2.37 -22.39
N ALA A 66 -25.46 -2.41 -23.27
CA ALA A 66 -24.24 -3.20 -23.04
C ALA A 66 -23.42 -2.71 -21.84
N GLY A 67 -23.32 -1.40 -21.62
CA GLY A 67 -22.66 -0.81 -20.44
C GLY A 67 -23.46 -1.00 -19.15
N ALA A 68 -24.78 -0.77 -19.22
CA ALA A 68 -25.69 -0.90 -18.07
C ALA A 68 -25.93 -2.35 -17.65
N LEU A 69 -25.79 -3.32 -18.57
CA LEU A 69 -25.94 -4.76 -18.28
C LEU A 69 -24.58 -5.44 -18.04
N GLY A 70 -23.51 -5.00 -18.71
CA GLY A 70 -22.18 -5.61 -18.60
C GLY A 70 -21.51 -5.38 -17.24
N ALA A 71 -21.63 -4.18 -16.67
CA ALA A 71 -21.08 -3.86 -15.35
C ALA A 71 -21.75 -4.65 -14.20
N PRO A 72 -23.09 -4.75 -14.10
CA PRO A 72 -23.73 -5.60 -13.08
C PRO A 72 -23.61 -7.09 -13.38
N ALA A 73 -23.47 -7.53 -14.64
CA ALA A 73 -23.18 -8.93 -14.96
C ALA A 73 -21.76 -9.33 -14.53
N LEU A 74 -20.76 -8.46 -14.76
CA LEU A 74 -19.39 -8.67 -14.27
C LEU A 74 -19.35 -8.61 -12.75
N ALA A 75 -20.02 -7.66 -12.12
CA ALA A 75 -20.10 -7.59 -10.65
C ALA A 75 -20.89 -8.75 -10.04
N GLY A 76 -21.92 -9.25 -10.74
CA GLY A 76 -22.70 -10.42 -10.35
C GLY A 76 -21.93 -11.73 -10.52
N LEU A 77 -21.18 -11.90 -11.61
CA LEU A 77 -20.24 -13.02 -11.79
C LEU A 77 -19.13 -12.98 -10.75
N ALA A 78 -18.66 -11.78 -10.44
CA ALA A 78 -17.68 -11.55 -9.40
C ALA A 78 -18.29 -11.94 -8.03
N ALA A 79 -19.50 -11.49 -7.69
CA ALA A 79 -20.20 -11.85 -6.45
C ALA A 79 -20.51 -13.36 -6.36
N LEU A 80 -20.90 -14.01 -7.45
CA LEU A 80 -21.19 -15.45 -7.53
C LEU A 80 -19.91 -16.30 -7.43
N ALA A 81 -18.80 -15.85 -8.02
CA ALA A 81 -17.48 -16.47 -7.85
C ALA A 81 -16.90 -16.23 -6.43
N GLY A 82 -17.22 -15.08 -5.82
CA GLY A 82 -16.89 -14.79 -4.42
C GLY A 82 -17.68 -15.66 -3.43
N ALA A 83 -18.90 -16.06 -3.78
CA ALA A 83 -19.72 -16.95 -2.97
C ALA A 83 -19.22 -18.41 -2.96
N SER A 84 -18.44 -18.84 -3.96
CA SER A 84 -17.97 -20.23 -4.08
C SER A 84 -16.56 -20.47 -3.51
N SER A 85 -15.72 -19.43 -3.36
CA SER A 85 -14.44 -19.52 -2.66
C SER A 85 -13.84 -18.14 -2.36
N ALA A 86 -13.82 -17.74 -1.07
CA ALA A 86 -13.22 -16.49 -0.61
C ALA A 86 -11.72 -16.36 -0.94
N ARG A 87 -11.04 -17.46 -1.30
CA ARG A 87 -9.61 -17.48 -1.68
C ARG A 87 -9.34 -17.08 -3.13
N LEU A 88 -10.31 -17.23 -4.04
CA LEU A 88 -10.13 -16.97 -5.47
C LEU A 88 -10.49 -15.53 -5.88
N TRP A 89 -11.19 -14.81 -5.01
CA TRP A 89 -11.57 -13.42 -5.23
C TRP A 89 -10.38 -12.47 -5.43
N PRO A 90 -9.34 -12.50 -4.57
CA PRO A 90 -8.24 -11.54 -4.69
C PRO A 90 -7.43 -11.77 -5.97
N THR A 91 -7.25 -13.04 -6.38
CA THR A 91 -6.51 -13.40 -7.59
C THR A 91 -7.27 -13.01 -8.85
N ALA A 92 -8.60 -13.20 -8.87
CA ALA A 92 -9.44 -12.75 -9.98
C ALA A 92 -9.43 -11.22 -10.14
N LEU A 93 -9.58 -10.47 -9.05
CA LEU A 93 -9.49 -9.00 -9.07
C LEU A 93 -8.11 -8.52 -9.51
N ALA A 94 -7.04 -9.15 -9.02
CA ALA A 94 -5.68 -8.85 -9.46
C ALA A 94 -5.51 -9.08 -10.96
N ALA A 95 -6.00 -10.20 -11.50
CA ALA A 95 -5.92 -10.50 -12.93
C ALA A 95 -6.68 -9.48 -13.78
N VAL A 96 -7.91 -9.14 -13.39
CA VAL A 96 -8.71 -8.10 -14.08
C VAL A 96 -8.01 -6.75 -14.01
N GLY A 97 -7.46 -6.39 -12.85
CA GLY A 97 -6.68 -5.17 -12.65
C GLY A 97 -5.47 -5.10 -13.56
N VAL A 98 -4.70 -6.19 -13.67
CA VAL A 98 -3.54 -6.30 -14.57
C VAL A 98 -3.96 -6.15 -16.03
N LEU A 99 -5.04 -6.82 -16.46
CA LEU A 99 -5.56 -6.73 -17.83
C LEU A 99 -6.01 -5.30 -18.16
N LEU A 100 -6.75 -4.67 -17.25
CA LEU A 100 -7.26 -3.31 -17.44
C LEU A 100 -6.10 -2.30 -17.48
N CYS A 101 -5.16 -2.43 -16.55
CA CYS A 101 -3.95 -1.61 -16.48
C CYS A 101 -3.11 -1.73 -17.75
N GLY A 102 -2.81 -2.97 -18.16
CA GLY A 102 -2.03 -3.29 -19.35
C GLY A 102 -2.67 -2.78 -20.63
N ASN A 103 -4.00 -2.91 -20.77
CA ASN A 103 -4.70 -2.41 -21.95
C ASN A 103 -4.73 -0.87 -21.99
N GLY A 104 -4.98 -0.19 -20.87
CA GLY A 104 -4.91 1.28 -20.85
C GLY A 104 -3.50 1.81 -21.10
N LEU A 105 -2.46 1.14 -20.57
CA LEU A 105 -1.08 1.50 -20.87
C LEU A 105 -0.76 1.27 -22.36
N ARG A 106 -1.20 0.15 -22.94
CA ARG A 106 -1.10 -0.10 -24.38
C ARG A 106 -1.77 1.02 -25.18
N LEU A 107 -2.98 1.45 -24.80
CA LEU A 107 -3.70 2.55 -25.46
C LEU A 107 -2.98 3.90 -25.31
N LEU A 108 -2.36 4.15 -24.16
CA LEU A 108 -1.55 5.36 -23.93
C LEU A 108 -0.34 5.40 -24.85
N LEU A 109 0.35 4.26 -24.98
CA LEU A 109 1.56 4.12 -25.79
C LEU A 109 1.26 3.95 -27.29
N ARG A 110 0.02 3.63 -27.66
CA ARG A 110 -0.39 3.40 -29.05
C ARG A 110 -0.21 4.69 -29.85
N GLY A 111 0.72 4.64 -30.81
CA GLY A 111 1.04 5.77 -31.69
C GLY A 111 2.22 6.63 -31.22
N LEU A 112 2.86 6.30 -30.10
CA LEU A 112 4.19 6.83 -29.80
C LEU A 112 5.25 5.93 -30.44
N THR A 113 6.28 6.52 -31.04
CA THR A 113 7.46 5.76 -31.45
C THR A 113 8.22 5.30 -30.20
N TRP A 114 8.81 4.09 -30.25
CA TRP A 114 9.60 3.57 -29.12
C TRP A 114 10.74 4.50 -28.74
N GLN A 115 11.35 5.16 -29.74
CA GLN A 115 12.40 6.16 -29.53
C GLN A 115 11.91 7.39 -28.76
N ALA A 116 10.76 7.96 -29.16
CA ALA A 116 10.14 9.05 -28.41
C ALA A 116 9.75 8.59 -27.00
N THR A 117 9.32 7.33 -26.85
CA THR A 117 8.89 6.78 -25.57
C THR A 117 10.05 6.50 -24.61
N ALA A 118 11.14 5.96 -25.09
CA ALA A 118 12.32 5.70 -24.27
C ALA A 118 13.03 7.00 -23.87
N ALA A 119 13.07 8.01 -24.76
CA ALA A 119 13.79 9.26 -24.54
C ALA A 119 13.29 10.07 -23.32
N TRP A 120 11.99 10.05 -23.04
CA TRP A 120 11.38 10.73 -21.88
C TRP A 120 11.04 9.79 -20.70
N LEU A 121 10.62 8.54 -20.97
CA LEU A 121 10.17 7.62 -19.91
C LEU A 121 11.34 7.03 -19.13
N VAL A 122 12.44 6.67 -19.80
CA VAL A 122 13.62 6.09 -19.11
C VAL A 122 14.22 7.11 -18.13
N PRO A 123 14.50 8.37 -18.50
CA PRO A 123 15.01 9.35 -17.53
C PRO A 123 14.01 9.70 -16.42
N ALA A 124 12.71 9.59 -16.67
CA ALA A 124 11.69 9.87 -15.66
C ALA A 124 11.51 8.72 -14.66
N LEU A 125 11.55 7.46 -15.14
CA LEU A 125 11.38 6.28 -14.30
C LEU A 125 12.66 5.85 -13.59
N LEU A 126 13.83 6.05 -14.22
CA LEU A 126 15.11 5.58 -13.66
C LEU A 126 15.39 6.14 -12.25
N PRO A 127 15.17 7.43 -11.94
CA PRO A 127 15.32 7.95 -10.57
C PRO A 127 14.31 7.35 -9.60
N ILE A 128 13.06 7.16 -10.04
CA ILE A 128 12.00 6.58 -9.20
C ILE A 128 12.35 5.11 -8.87
N VAL A 129 12.90 4.37 -9.82
CA VAL A 129 13.29 2.98 -9.63
C VAL A 129 14.58 2.87 -8.82
N LEU A 130 15.61 3.68 -9.12
CA LEU A 130 16.90 3.56 -8.43
C LEU A 130 16.88 4.16 -7.02
N VAL A 131 16.13 5.24 -6.80
CA VAL A 131 16.09 5.96 -5.51
C VAL A 131 14.84 5.61 -4.72
N GLY A 132 13.70 5.47 -5.39
CA GLY A 132 12.42 5.21 -4.73
C GLY A 132 12.33 3.80 -4.15
N LEU A 133 12.65 2.76 -4.93
CA LEU A 133 12.52 1.37 -4.48
C LEU A 133 13.30 1.07 -3.18
N PRO A 134 14.59 1.40 -3.06
CA PRO A 134 15.34 1.16 -1.82
C PRO A 134 14.81 2.00 -0.65
N GLY A 135 14.22 3.17 -0.94
CA GLY A 135 13.66 4.06 0.07
C GLY A 135 12.38 3.52 0.70
N PHE A 136 11.59 2.71 0.00
CA PHE A 136 10.30 2.27 0.54
C PHE A 136 10.37 1.06 1.49
N GLY A 137 11.21 0.06 1.25
CA GLY A 137 11.41 -1.01 2.23
C GLY A 137 12.22 -0.55 3.45
N PHE A 138 12.98 0.55 3.32
CA PHE A 138 13.51 1.27 4.48
C PHE A 138 12.37 1.72 5.41
N SER A 139 11.27 2.23 4.85
CA SER A 139 10.15 2.73 5.65
C SER A 139 9.42 1.64 6.42
N LEU A 140 9.23 0.43 5.86
CA LEU A 140 8.56 -0.68 6.56
C LEU A 140 9.27 -1.06 7.87
N HIS A 141 10.59 -1.19 7.82
CA HIS A 141 11.39 -1.52 9.00
C HIS A 141 11.45 -0.34 9.97
N ALA A 142 11.56 0.90 9.46
CA ALA A 142 11.55 2.10 10.28
C ALA A 142 10.25 2.22 11.07
N PHE A 143 9.07 2.08 10.46
CA PHE A 143 7.79 2.17 11.18
C PHE A 143 7.58 1.04 12.19
N TYR A 144 8.15 -0.15 11.95
CA TYR A 144 8.11 -1.24 12.92
C TYR A 144 8.99 -0.93 14.15
N LEU A 145 10.22 -0.44 13.91
CA LEU A 145 11.19 -0.11 14.96
C LEU A 145 10.82 1.17 15.72
N ASP A 146 10.18 2.13 15.07
CA ASP A 146 9.61 3.34 15.68
C ASP A 146 8.57 2.99 16.77
N GLY A 147 7.83 1.88 16.59
CA GLY A 147 6.94 1.35 17.61
C GLY A 147 7.64 0.97 18.93
N PHE A 148 8.97 0.80 18.89
CA PHE A 148 9.85 0.56 20.03
C PHE A 148 10.72 1.78 20.37
N GLY A 149 10.66 2.89 19.63
CA GLY A 149 11.56 4.04 19.81
C GLY A 149 12.99 3.78 19.32
N LEU A 150 13.16 2.85 18.37
CA LEU A 150 14.46 2.51 17.77
C LEU A 150 14.54 3.02 16.34
N ASN A 151 15.75 3.36 15.90
CA ASN A 151 16.01 3.72 14.51
C ASN A 151 16.33 2.46 13.69
N ARG A 152 16.25 2.59 12.36
CA ARG A 152 16.50 1.47 11.44
C ARG A 152 17.96 1.00 11.51
N GLU A 153 18.88 1.94 11.67
CA GLU A 153 20.33 1.72 11.81
C GLU A 153 20.70 0.91 13.06
N ASP A 154 19.83 0.85 14.06
CA ASP A 154 20.06 0.07 15.28
C ASP A 154 19.85 -1.44 15.05
N ALA A 155 19.18 -1.81 13.95
CA ALA A 155 18.85 -3.19 13.62
C ALA A 155 19.51 -3.67 12.31
N GLN A 156 20.23 -4.79 12.39
CA GLN A 156 20.76 -5.48 11.22
C GLN A 156 19.67 -6.31 10.54
N ILE A 157 19.32 -5.93 9.32
CA ILE A 157 18.31 -6.62 8.51
C ILE A 157 18.99 -7.31 7.33
N PRO A 158 18.81 -8.63 7.13
CA PRO A 158 19.39 -9.32 5.98
C PRO A 158 18.91 -8.74 4.65
N ALA A 159 19.82 -8.61 3.67
CA ALA A 159 19.53 -7.97 2.38
C ALA A 159 18.33 -8.58 1.65
N LEU A 160 18.15 -9.90 1.73
CA LEU A 160 17.00 -10.59 1.14
C LEU A 160 15.66 -10.07 1.69
N TRP A 161 15.58 -9.80 2.99
CA TRP A 161 14.37 -9.27 3.61
C TRP A 161 14.12 -7.81 3.27
N GLN A 162 15.18 -7.03 3.02
CA GLN A 162 15.05 -5.67 2.49
C GLN A 162 14.40 -5.71 1.10
N VAL A 163 14.87 -6.60 0.21
CA VAL A 163 14.28 -6.79 -1.13
C VAL A 163 12.82 -7.23 -1.05
N ILE A 164 12.47 -8.14 -0.13
CA ILE A 164 11.07 -8.58 0.06
C ILE A 164 10.20 -7.42 0.57
N ALA A 165 10.71 -6.59 1.47
CA ALA A 165 10.01 -5.41 1.95
C ALA A 165 9.83 -4.36 0.84
N ASP A 166 10.87 -4.10 0.04
CA ASP A 166 10.81 -3.21 -1.14
C ASP A 166 9.77 -3.74 -2.16
N ALA A 167 9.74 -5.05 -2.39
CA ALA A 167 8.76 -5.68 -3.28
C ALA A 167 7.32 -5.51 -2.77
N LYS A 168 7.11 -5.51 -1.45
CA LYS A 168 5.79 -5.19 -0.88
C LYS A 168 5.43 -3.72 -1.12
N ALA A 169 6.40 -2.81 -1.08
CA ALA A 169 6.16 -1.41 -1.41
C ALA A 169 5.84 -1.17 -2.89
N LEU A 170 6.22 -2.06 -3.82
CA LEU A 170 5.78 -1.99 -5.22
C LEU A 170 4.25 -2.03 -5.37
N VAL A 171 3.53 -2.63 -4.41
CA VAL A 171 2.06 -2.59 -4.39
C VAL A 171 1.55 -1.14 -4.28
N VAL A 172 2.28 -0.27 -3.58
CA VAL A 172 1.96 1.16 -3.47
C VAL A 172 2.19 1.86 -4.82
N VAL A 173 3.20 1.42 -5.58
CA VAL A 173 3.50 1.90 -6.95
C VAL A 173 2.43 1.46 -7.96
N ALA A 174 1.68 0.39 -7.68
CA ALA A 174 0.56 -0.03 -8.52
C ALA A 174 -0.57 1.03 -8.58
N GLY A 175 -0.77 1.83 -7.52
CA GLY A 175 -1.78 2.90 -7.50
C GLY A 175 -1.58 3.94 -8.61
N PRO A 176 -0.40 4.57 -8.72
CA PRO A 176 -0.06 5.47 -9.82
C PRO A 176 -0.19 4.82 -11.21
N LEU A 177 0.18 3.54 -11.35
CA LEU A 177 0.05 2.79 -12.62
C LEU A 177 -1.40 2.70 -13.10
N VAL A 178 -2.35 2.52 -12.18
CA VAL A 178 -3.80 2.53 -12.51
C VAL A 178 -4.19 3.87 -13.12
N ALA A 179 -3.74 4.99 -12.54
CA ALA A 179 -4.06 6.31 -13.08
C ALA A 179 -3.42 6.59 -14.44
N VAL A 180 -2.16 6.16 -14.64
CA VAL A 180 -1.51 6.22 -15.96
C VAL A 180 -2.29 5.39 -16.98
N SER A 181 -2.81 4.24 -16.58
CA SER A 181 -3.68 3.43 -17.43
C SER A 181 -4.99 4.14 -17.79
N LEU A 182 -5.65 4.75 -16.80
CA LEU A 182 -6.86 5.56 -17.01
C LEU A 182 -6.60 6.74 -17.95
N LEU A 183 -5.41 7.34 -17.90
CA LEU A 183 -4.99 8.39 -18.84
C LEU A 183 -4.97 7.87 -20.28
N GLY A 184 -4.54 6.63 -20.49
CA GLY A 184 -4.57 5.96 -21.80
C GLY A 184 -5.98 5.78 -22.34
N TYR A 185 -6.93 5.35 -21.49
CA TYR A 185 -8.34 5.30 -21.86
C TYR A 185 -8.92 6.69 -22.15
N ALA A 186 -8.62 7.69 -21.32
CA ALA A 186 -9.05 9.08 -21.53
C ALA A 186 -8.54 9.65 -22.86
N ARG A 187 -7.29 9.34 -23.21
CA ARG A 187 -6.69 9.70 -24.51
C ARG A 187 -7.43 9.03 -25.66
N HIS A 188 -7.65 7.71 -25.56
CA HIS A 188 -8.27 6.92 -26.61
C HIS A 188 -9.74 7.35 -26.86
N LEU A 189 -10.47 7.67 -25.80
CA LEU A 189 -11.87 8.10 -25.87
C LEU A 189 -12.03 9.61 -26.15
N HIS A 190 -10.94 10.31 -26.49
CA HIS A 190 -10.93 11.75 -26.75
C HIS A 190 -11.47 12.62 -25.59
N ALA A 191 -11.45 12.11 -24.36
CA ALA A 191 -11.96 12.78 -23.16
C ALA A 191 -11.27 14.15 -22.92
N PHE A 192 -10.01 14.30 -23.33
CA PHE A 192 -9.29 15.57 -23.23
C PHE A 192 -9.88 16.70 -24.07
N ARG A 193 -10.54 16.38 -25.19
CA ARG A 193 -11.17 17.39 -26.06
C ARG A 193 -12.55 17.80 -25.56
N THR A 194 -13.28 16.86 -24.97
CA THR A 194 -14.66 17.08 -24.51
C THR A 194 -14.74 17.67 -23.10
N LEU A 195 -13.73 17.45 -22.25
CA LEU A 195 -13.79 17.76 -20.82
C LEU A 195 -12.70 18.74 -20.34
N GLY A 196 -12.12 19.53 -21.25
CA GLY A 196 -11.10 20.54 -20.89
C GLY A 196 -9.82 19.88 -20.37
N GLY A 197 -9.07 19.22 -21.26
CA GLY A 197 -8.15 18.14 -20.94
C GLY A 197 -7.13 18.31 -19.81
N VAL A 198 -6.70 19.54 -19.49
CA VAL A 198 -5.83 19.80 -18.32
C VAL A 198 -6.53 19.42 -17.01
N SER A 199 -7.84 19.68 -16.88
CA SER A 199 -8.64 19.36 -15.69
C SER A 199 -8.80 17.85 -15.48
N VAL A 200 -8.97 17.08 -16.57
CA VAL A 200 -9.08 15.61 -16.49
C VAL A 200 -7.75 14.97 -16.11
N ALA A 201 -6.65 15.41 -16.71
CA ALA A 201 -5.31 14.92 -16.36
C ALA A 201 -4.98 15.24 -14.89
N ALA A 202 -5.23 16.48 -14.45
CA ALA A 202 -5.00 16.91 -13.08
C ALA A 202 -5.85 16.11 -12.07
N LEU A 203 -7.13 15.88 -12.38
CA LEU A 203 -8.02 15.08 -11.53
C LEU A 203 -7.56 13.62 -11.43
N LEU A 204 -7.20 12.99 -12.55
CA LEU A 204 -6.70 11.61 -12.55
C LEU A 204 -5.41 11.48 -11.75
N LEU A 205 -4.49 12.44 -11.88
CA LEU A 205 -3.25 12.48 -11.11
C LEU A 205 -3.52 12.70 -9.61
N LEU A 206 -4.45 13.59 -9.25
CA LEU A 206 -4.83 13.82 -7.86
C LEU A 206 -5.40 12.56 -7.22
N VAL A 207 -6.28 11.86 -7.94
CA VAL A 207 -6.87 10.59 -7.49
C VAL A 207 -5.80 9.51 -7.38
N ALA A 208 -4.86 9.45 -8.33
CA ALA A 208 -3.71 8.56 -8.27
C ALA A 208 -2.89 8.77 -7.01
N PHE A 209 -2.59 10.03 -6.73
CA PHE A 209 -1.78 10.43 -5.59
C PHE A 209 -2.49 10.13 -4.27
N ALA A 210 -3.76 10.52 -4.15
CA ALA A 210 -4.57 10.21 -2.98
C ALA A 210 -4.68 8.69 -2.77
N GLY A 211 -4.89 7.92 -3.85
CA GLY A 211 -4.89 6.46 -3.80
C GLY A 211 -3.56 5.86 -3.37
N ALA A 212 -2.44 6.36 -3.89
CA ALA A 212 -1.11 5.95 -3.49
C ALA A 212 -0.84 6.22 -2.00
N VAL A 213 -1.24 7.39 -1.49
CA VAL A 213 -1.11 7.74 -0.07
C VAL A 213 -1.95 6.82 0.81
N VAL A 214 -3.19 6.54 0.44
CA VAL A 214 -4.07 5.61 1.19
C VAL A 214 -3.51 4.18 1.15
N LEU A 215 -3.03 3.71 0.00
CA LEU A 215 -2.38 2.40 -0.11
C LEU A 215 -1.10 2.33 0.73
N TYR A 216 -0.28 3.38 0.72
CA TYR A 216 0.91 3.46 1.58
C TYR A 216 0.52 3.38 3.06
N GLN A 217 -0.45 4.17 3.49
CA GLN A 217 -0.92 4.18 4.87
C GLN A 217 -1.44 2.80 5.31
N THR A 218 -2.25 2.15 4.47
CA THR A 218 -2.94 0.90 4.81
C THR A 218 -2.10 -0.36 4.60
N GLN A 219 -1.13 -0.35 3.69
CA GLN A 219 -0.29 -1.52 3.37
C GLN A 219 1.10 -1.49 4.01
N VAL A 220 1.60 -0.29 4.34
CA VAL A 220 2.94 -0.08 4.90
C VAL A 220 2.85 0.38 6.35
N ILE A 221 2.29 1.57 6.62
CA ILE A 221 2.35 2.19 7.95
C ILE A 221 1.50 1.43 8.98
N ALA A 222 0.20 1.28 8.72
CA ALA A 222 -0.72 0.68 9.68
C ALA A 222 -0.37 -0.78 10.04
N PRO A 223 0.00 -1.66 9.08
CA PRO A 223 0.40 -3.02 9.41
C PRO A 223 1.71 -3.10 10.18
N ALA A 224 2.69 -2.22 9.91
CA ALA A 224 3.95 -2.18 10.65
C ALA A 224 3.72 -1.74 12.11
N ALA A 225 2.96 -0.67 12.32
CA ALA A 225 2.59 -0.20 13.65
C ALA A 225 1.78 -1.25 14.43
N HIS A 226 0.84 -1.93 13.76
CA HIS A 226 0.05 -3.00 14.37
C HIS A 226 0.92 -4.21 14.75
N ALA A 227 1.88 -4.60 13.90
CA ALA A 227 2.83 -5.67 14.19
C ALA A 227 3.74 -5.32 15.37
N ALA A 228 4.22 -4.08 15.46
CA ALA A 228 5.00 -3.59 16.59
C ALA A 228 4.18 -3.60 17.90
N GLY A 229 2.93 -3.11 17.86
CA GLY A 229 2.02 -3.17 19.01
C GLY A 229 1.75 -4.60 19.48
N THR A 230 1.53 -5.52 18.54
CA THR A 230 1.33 -6.96 18.83
C THR A 230 2.59 -7.57 19.45
N ALA A 231 3.78 -7.26 18.92
CA ALA A 231 5.05 -7.73 19.46
C ALA A 231 5.31 -7.21 20.89
N ARG A 232 4.99 -5.94 21.17
CA ARG A 232 5.05 -5.36 22.52
C ARG A 232 4.10 -6.08 23.48
N GLN A 233 2.88 -6.36 23.04
CA GLN A 233 1.91 -7.10 23.85
C GLN A 233 2.39 -8.53 24.12
N GLN A 234 2.96 -9.21 23.12
CA GLN A 234 3.55 -10.54 23.28
C GLN A 234 4.67 -10.52 24.31
N ALA A 235 5.61 -9.57 24.20
CA ALA A 235 6.71 -9.43 25.13
C ALA A 235 6.27 -9.13 26.57
N ARG A 236 5.28 -8.24 26.75
CA ARG A 236 4.68 -7.95 28.06
C ARG A 236 3.95 -9.17 28.65
N ALA A 237 3.36 -10.01 27.81
CA ALA A 237 2.72 -11.26 28.21
C ALA A 237 3.72 -12.41 28.46
N GLY A 238 5.02 -12.14 28.49
CA GLY A 238 6.04 -13.16 28.72
C GLY A 238 6.40 -13.98 27.48
N ARG A 239 5.82 -13.67 26.31
CA ARG A 239 5.99 -14.45 25.07
C ARG A 239 7.04 -13.83 24.16
N GLN A 240 7.70 -14.71 23.42
CA GLN A 240 8.65 -14.36 22.38
C GLN A 240 7.91 -13.75 21.18
N PRO A 241 8.24 -12.52 20.72
CA PRO A 241 7.57 -11.92 19.58
C PRO A 241 7.81 -12.67 18.27
N ALA A 242 6.83 -12.64 17.37
CA ALA A 242 6.99 -13.18 16.02
C ALA A 242 7.96 -12.33 15.17
N PRO A 243 8.74 -12.93 14.27
CA PRO A 243 9.62 -12.19 13.38
C PRO A 243 8.82 -11.34 12.37
N TYR A 244 9.33 -10.16 12.06
CA TYR A 244 8.75 -9.21 11.12
C TYR A 244 9.76 -8.82 10.06
N PHE A 245 9.56 -9.30 8.82
CA PHE A 245 10.43 -9.00 7.67
C PHE A 245 11.94 -9.12 8.00
N GLY A 246 12.35 -10.25 8.58
CA GLY A 246 13.75 -10.50 8.93
C GLY A 246 14.23 -9.87 10.26
N ILE A 247 13.44 -8.99 10.89
CA ILE A 247 13.67 -8.56 12.27
C ILE A 247 13.08 -9.62 13.21
N ALA A 248 13.93 -10.27 13.99
CA ALA A 248 13.52 -11.26 14.99
C ALA A 248 13.89 -10.76 16.39
N PRO A 249 13.01 -9.99 17.07
CA PRO A 249 13.29 -9.48 18.41
C PRO A 249 13.31 -10.64 19.40
N ARG A 250 14.32 -10.73 20.27
CA ARG A 250 14.44 -11.78 21.29
C ARG A 250 14.27 -11.24 22.69
N ARG A 251 13.51 -11.97 23.51
CA ARG A 251 13.33 -11.62 24.91
C ARG A 251 14.51 -12.13 25.73
N VAL A 252 15.19 -11.23 26.43
CA VAL A 252 16.48 -11.49 27.08
C VAL A 252 16.55 -10.84 28.46
N CYS A 253 17.45 -11.37 29.28
CA CYS A 253 17.88 -10.76 30.54
C CYS A 253 19.29 -10.21 30.40
N LEU A 254 19.57 -9.11 31.09
CA LEU A 254 20.85 -8.42 31.06
C LEU A 254 21.56 -8.57 32.40
N ARG A 255 22.84 -8.94 32.36
CA ARG A 255 23.73 -8.87 33.53
C ARG A 255 25.01 -8.12 33.16
N PRO A 256 25.38 -7.06 33.89
CA PRO A 256 26.62 -6.34 33.63
C PRO A 256 27.83 -7.22 33.92
N VAL A 257 28.89 -7.07 33.10
CA VAL A 257 30.17 -7.76 33.25
C VAL A 257 31.23 -6.72 33.61
N GLY A 258 31.16 -6.18 34.83
CA GLY A 258 32.06 -5.13 35.33
C GLY A 258 31.51 -3.72 35.13
N GLU A 259 32.39 -2.74 34.90
CA GLU A 259 31.99 -1.37 34.57
C GLU A 259 31.36 -1.35 33.17
N ALA A 260 30.04 -1.20 33.14
CA ALA A 260 29.27 -1.29 31.93
C ALA A 260 28.80 0.10 31.49
N GLY A 261 29.04 0.43 30.22
CA GLY A 261 28.56 1.64 29.58
C GLY A 261 27.19 1.41 28.94
N TRP A 262 26.34 2.44 29.01
CA TRP A 262 25.03 2.47 28.37
C TRP A 262 24.79 3.85 27.76
N ASP A 263 23.88 3.91 26.79
CA ASP A 263 23.36 5.15 26.23
C ASP A 263 21.83 5.12 26.31
N GLY A 264 21.23 6.23 26.75
CA GLY A 264 19.81 6.33 27.14
C GLY A 264 19.55 6.00 28.61
N ALA A 265 18.42 5.32 28.88
CA ALA A 265 18.00 4.96 30.23
C ALA A 265 18.95 3.94 30.88
N ALA A 266 19.19 4.02 32.19
CA ALA A 266 20.07 3.06 32.86
C ALA A 266 19.45 1.64 32.84
N PRO A 267 20.17 0.60 32.37
CA PRO A 267 19.62 -0.74 32.30
C PRO A 267 19.48 -1.35 33.71
N VAL A 268 18.35 -1.99 33.96
CA VAL A 268 17.99 -2.61 35.25
C VAL A 268 18.03 -4.12 35.07
N ALA A 269 18.93 -4.80 35.79
CA ALA A 269 19.18 -6.24 35.59
C ALA A 269 17.95 -7.14 35.83
N GLU A 270 17.00 -6.69 36.66
CA GLU A 270 15.75 -7.40 37.01
C GLU A 270 14.65 -7.23 35.94
N HIS A 271 14.89 -6.38 34.93
CA HIS A 271 13.91 -6.14 33.88
C HIS A 271 14.14 -7.07 32.69
N PRO A 272 13.06 -7.65 32.13
CA PRO A 272 13.15 -8.31 30.83
C PRO A 272 13.23 -7.28 29.71
N TYR A 273 14.13 -7.53 28.75
CA TYR A 273 14.33 -6.68 27.58
C TYR A 273 14.00 -7.43 26.29
N LEU A 274 13.65 -6.71 25.23
CA LEU A 274 13.74 -7.20 23.87
C LEU A 274 15.04 -6.72 23.25
N VAL A 275 15.88 -7.65 22.80
CA VAL A 275 17.05 -7.34 21.97
C VAL A 275 16.69 -7.49 20.50
N PHE A 276 17.09 -6.51 19.70
CA PHE A 276 16.97 -6.56 18.25
C PHE A 276 18.28 -7.05 17.63
N PRO A 277 18.26 -7.65 16.43
CA PRO A 277 19.50 -8.04 15.74
C PRO A 277 20.42 -6.82 15.60
N ALA A 278 21.54 -6.79 16.30
CA ALA A 278 22.39 -5.60 16.38
C ALA A 278 23.26 -5.41 15.13
N ALA A 279 23.38 -4.16 14.66
CA ALA A 279 24.33 -3.76 13.63
C ALA A 279 25.63 -3.21 14.25
N GLY A 280 26.41 -4.05 14.93
CA GLY A 280 27.73 -3.69 15.48
C GLY A 280 27.92 -4.04 16.95
N ASP A 281 28.71 -3.22 17.64
CA ASP A 281 29.12 -3.42 19.04
C ASP A 281 28.02 -3.06 20.04
N TRP A 282 27.08 -2.21 19.63
CA TRP A 282 25.93 -1.80 20.44
C TRP A 282 24.73 -2.70 20.15
N ALA A 283 24.07 -3.16 21.21
CA ALA A 283 22.78 -3.82 21.16
C ALA A 283 21.69 -2.86 21.60
N ALA A 284 20.77 -2.58 20.69
CA ALA A 284 19.53 -1.88 21.00
C ALA A 284 18.55 -2.80 21.73
N LEU A 285 18.12 -2.33 22.88
CA LEU A 285 17.22 -3.03 23.79
C LEU A 285 15.99 -2.18 24.05
N TRP A 286 14.86 -2.85 24.20
CA TRP A 286 13.60 -2.25 24.62
C TRP A 286 13.16 -2.86 25.95
N ASP A 287 13.06 -2.04 26.99
CA ASP A 287 12.60 -2.45 28.31
C ASP A 287 11.12 -2.81 28.26
N VAL A 288 10.78 -4.06 28.60
CA VAL A 288 9.41 -4.55 28.51
C VAL A 288 8.50 -3.89 29.55
N ARG A 289 9.05 -3.46 30.70
CA ARG A 289 8.31 -2.86 31.81
C ARG A 289 8.10 -1.37 31.60
N THR A 290 9.17 -0.62 31.37
CA THR A 290 9.11 0.85 31.23
C THR A 290 8.70 1.27 29.82
N GLY A 291 9.02 0.43 28.81
CA GLY A 291 8.82 0.76 27.40
C GLY A 291 9.89 1.71 26.84
N GLU A 292 10.95 1.97 27.60
CA GLU A 292 12.08 2.81 27.18
C GLU A 292 13.12 2.00 26.39
N THR A 293 13.90 2.69 25.59
CA THR A 293 15.02 2.11 24.84
C THR A 293 16.34 2.35 25.57
N VAL A 294 17.19 1.34 25.53
CA VAL A 294 18.57 1.45 26.02
C VAL A 294 19.51 0.81 25.02
N ASN A 295 20.60 1.49 24.74
CA ASN A 295 21.69 0.93 23.95
C ASN A 295 22.80 0.50 24.89
N VAL A 296 23.22 -0.76 24.79
CA VAL A 296 24.33 -1.28 25.61
C VAL A 296 25.42 -1.86 24.73
N LYS A 297 26.67 -1.78 25.20
CA LYS A 297 27.78 -2.48 24.54
C LYS A 297 27.72 -3.98 24.81
N ARG A 298 27.73 -4.78 23.76
CA ARG A 298 27.54 -6.24 23.83
C ARG A 298 28.60 -6.95 24.67
N GLU A 299 29.82 -6.45 24.68
CA GLU A 299 30.94 -7.00 25.43
C GLU A 299 30.87 -6.71 26.94
N GLN A 300 30.08 -5.70 27.34
CA GLN A 300 29.94 -5.27 28.72
C GLN A 300 28.71 -5.87 29.43
N TYR A 301 27.86 -6.58 28.69
CA TYR A 301 26.67 -7.24 29.22
C TYR A 301 26.59 -8.70 28.77
N ARG A 302 26.31 -9.59 29.71
CA ARG A 302 25.89 -10.96 29.41
C ARG A 302 24.40 -10.94 29.09
N ILE A 303 24.08 -11.20 27.83
CA ILE A 303 22.71 -11.29 27.31
C ILE A 303 22.32 -12.78 27.26
N SER A 304 21.30 -13.17 28.03
CA SER A 304 20.77 -14.55 28.01
C SER A 304 19.31 -14.56 27.59
N ASP A 305 18.93 -15.46 26.69
CA ASP A 305 17.53 -15.66 26.29
C ASP A 305 16.68 -15.99 27.53
N SER A 306 15.49 -15.37 27.62
CA SER A 306 14.56 -15.61 28.72
C SER A 306 13.17 -15.93 28.21
N THR A 307 12.71 -17.13 28.55
CA THR A 307 11.31 -17.55 28.42
C THR A 307 10.51 -17.31 29.71
N ALA A 308 11.18 -16.92 30.80
CA ALA A 308 10.56 -16.67 32.09
C ALA A 308 9.87 -15.29 32.11
N PRO A 309 8.81 -15.08 32.92
CA PRO A 309 8.14 -13.79 33.02
C PRO A 309 9.05 -12.67 33.55
N GLY A 310 10.09 -13.01 34.30
CA GLY A 310 11.10 -12.08 34.81
C GLY A 310 12.55 -12.48 34.50
N CYS A 311 13.44 -11.65 35.01
CA CYS A 311 14.87 -11.87 35.17
C CYS A 311 15.17 -11.88 36.69
#